data_AF-A0A9D1V0G7-F1
#
_entry.id   AF-A0A9D1V0G7-F1
#
_cell.length_a   1.000
_cell.length_b   1.000
_cell.length_c   1.000
_cell.angle_alpha   90.00
_cell.angle_beta   90.00
_cell.angle_gamma   90.00
#
_symmetry.space_group_name_H-M   'P 1'
#
loop_
_entity.id
_entity.type
_entity.pdbx_description
1 polymer ?
#
loop_
_entity_poly.entity_id
_entity_poly.type
_entity_poly.pdbx_seq_one_letter_code
_entity_poly.pdbx_strand_id
1 'polypeptide(L)'
;MPTFIGDYICKADSKCRVVVPASFRKAMTTGGSSVFVLRRNVFEQCIDMYPQEEWERMMQNLREKLNMFDAKHVAFLREFCRGTQEVEMDANGRVLLPKRMLSEVGIDKDMVFAAQDRLIQVWDAEVYAHVAMEPGELSRLAGEIFKD
;
A
#
# COMPACT_ATOMS: atom_id res chain seq x y z
N MET A 1 -8.61 13.80 0.98
CA MET A 1 -7.70 12.69 1.36
C MET A 1 -8.50 11.61 2.09
N PRO A 2 -8.62 10.42 1.51
CA PRO A 2 -9.35 9.30 2.11
C PRO A 2 -8.59 8.75 3.34
N THR A 3 -9.36 8.27 4.33
CA THR A 3 -8.85 7.50 5.46
C THR A 3 -9.44 6.11 5.41
N PHE A 4 -8.58 5.11 5.57
CA PHE A 4 -8.90 3.69 5.58
C PHE A 4 -8.82 3.15 7.00
N ILE A 5 -9.76 2.28 7.37
CA ILE A 5 -9.82 1.67 8.70
C ILE A 5 -10.21 0.19 8.56
N GLY A 6 -9.47 -0.67 9.27
CA GLY A 6 -9.71 -2.10 9.39
C GLY A 6 -8.93 -2.95 8.39
N ASP A 7 -8.96 -4.26 8.64
CA ASP A 7 -8.29 -5.27 7.82
C ASP A 7 -9.32 -6.24 7.23
N TYR A 8 -9.15 -6.58 5.96
CA TYR A 8 -10.13 -7.38 5.22
C TYR A 8 -9.48 -8.50 4.45
N ILE A 9 -9.89 -9.74 4.73
CA ILE A 9 -9.53 -10.90 3.91
C ILE A 9 -10.23 -10.78 2.55
N CYS A 10 -9.42 -10.83 1.49
CA CYS A 10 -9.82 -10.66 0.12
C CYS A 10 -9.30 -11.83 -0.72
N LYS A 11 -9.96 -12.12 -1.84
CA LYS A 11 -9.53 -13.13 -2.81
C LYS A 11 -9.51 -12.52 -4.20
N ALA A 12 -8.48 -12.87 -4.96
CA ALA A 12 -8.42 -12.54 -6.37
C ALA A 12 -9.25 -13.54 -7.20
N ASP A 13 -9.89 -13.04 -8.25
CA ASP A 13 -10.45 -13.90 -9.29
C ASP A 13 -9.36 -14.46 -10.22
N SER A 14 -9.76 -15.29 -11.19
CA SER A 14 -8.84 -15.92 -12.16
C SER A 14 -8.05 -14.93 -13.02
N LYS A 15 -8.44 -13.65 -13.05
CA LYS A 15 -7.77 -12.56 -13.76
C LYS A 15 -7.00 -11.64 -12.82
N CYS A 16 -6.77 -12.05 -11.56
CA CYS A 16 -6.12 -11.24 -10.53
C CYS A 16 -6.90 -9.96 -10.17
N ARG A 17 -8.22 -9.94 -10.38
CA ARG A 17 -9.07 -8.83 -9.93
C ARG A 17 -9.57 -9.08 -8.52
N VAL A 18 -9.50 -8.06 -7.67
CA VAL A 18 -9.91 -8.13 -6.27
C VAL A 18 -10.98 -7.08 -6.02
N VAL A 19 -12.04 -7.46 -5.31
CA VAL A 19 -13.05 -6.50 -4.85
C VAL A 19 -12.46 -5.68 -3.71
N VAL A 20 -12.33 -4.37 -3.89
CA VAL A 20 -11.89 -3.45 -2.83
C VAL A 20 -12.94 -3.45 -1.72
N PRO A 21 -12.59 -3.56 -0.43
CA PRO A 21 -13.56 -3.52 0.68
C PRO A 21 -14.52 -2.32 0.62
N ALA A 22 -15.78 -2.53 1.01
CA ALA A 22 -16.83 -1.52 0.85
C ALA A 22 -16.52 -0.20 1.58
N SER A 23 -15.91 -0.28 2.77
CA SER A 23 -15.43 0.88 3.53
C SER A 23 -14.38 1.67 2.77
N PHE A 24 -13.42 0.98 2.13
CA PHE A 24 -12.35 1.61 1.34
C PHE A 24 -12.89 2.22 0.05
N ARG A 25 -13.83 1.55 -0.63
CA ARG A 25 -14.52 2.14 -1.80
C ARG A 25 -15.22 3.43 -1.44
N LYS A 26 -15.95 3.44 -0.30
CA LYS A 26 -16.61 4.65 0.20
C LYS A 26 -15.60 5.78 0.43
N ALA A 27 -14.48 5.49 1.08
CA ALA A 27 -13.42 6.47 1.31
C ALA A 27 -12.88 7.05 -0.01
N MET A 28 -12.60 6.20 -1.01
CA MET A 28 -12.16 6.63 -2.35
C MET A 28 -13.18 7.49 -3.08
N THR A 29 -14.45 7.08 -3.09
CA THR A 29 -15.53 7.86 -3.73
C THR A 29 -15.74 9.21 -3.05
N THR A 30 -15.68 9.28 -1.72
CA THR A 30 -15.71 10.56 -0.99
C THR A 30 -14.50 11.44 -1.32
N GLY A 31 -13.35 10.84 -1.59
CA GLY A 31 -12.15 11.53 -2.09
C GLY A 31 -12.20 11.92 -3.57
N GLY A 32 -13.23 11.51 -4.33
CA GLY A 32 -13.36 11.85 -5.75
C GLY A 32 -12.40 11.13 -6.70
N SER A 33 -11.79 10.02 -6.27
CA SER A 33 -10.85 9.24 -7.08
C SER A 33 -11.23 7.75 -7.12
N SER A 34 -10.93 7.10 -8.25
CA SER A 34 -10.99 5.65 -8.46
C SER A 34 -9.60 5.05 -8.65
N VAL A 35 -8.54 5.87 -8.61
CA VAL A 35 -7.19 5.50 -9.03
C VAL A 35 -6.31 5.22 -7.82
N PHE A 36 -5.60 4.11 -7.88
CA PHE A 36 -4.57 3.74 -6.94
C PHE A 36 -3.20 3.62 -7.62
N VAL A 37 -2.14 3.86 -6.85
CA VAL A 37 -0.78 3.54 -7.23
C VAL A 37 -0.28 2.41 -6.35
N LEU A 38 0.07 1.30 -6.99
CA LEU A 38 0.67 0.13 -6.38
C LEU A 38 2.19 0.27 -6.33
N ARG A 39 2.80 -0.22 -5.26
CA ARG A 39 4.25 -0.27 -5.11
C ARG A 39 4.63 -1.42 -4.18
N ARG A 40 5.77 -2.08 -4.40
CA ARG A 40 6.32 -3.00 -3.41
C ARG A 40 6.81 -2.22 -2.17
N ASN A 41 6.42 -2.67 -0.98
CA ASN A 41 6.88 -2.06 0.26
C ASN A 41 8.41 -2.16 0.41
N VAL A 42 9.03 -1.16 1.05
CA VAL A 42 10.50 -1.08 1.21
C VAL A 42 11.03 -2.05 2.25
N PHE A 43 10.24 -2.27 3.30
CA PHE A 43 10.67 -2.99 4.49
C PHE A 43 10.06 -4.38 4.54
N GLU A 44 8.84 -4.53 4.02
CA GLU A 44 8.02 -5.72 4.18
C GLU A 44 7.71 -6.40 2.85
N GLN A 45 7.34 -7.68 2.93
CA GLN A 45 6.89 -8.46 1.76
C GLN A 45 5.40 -8.23 1.49
N CYS A 46 5.05 -6.99 1.16
CA CYS A 46 3.68 -6.59 0.82
C CYS A 46 3.65 -5.52 -0.27
N ILE A 47 2.45 -5.25 -0.79
CA ILE A 47 2.21 -4.19 -1.77
C ILE A 47 1.56 -3.01 -1.05
N ASP A 48 2.17 -1.84 -1.12
CA ASP A 48 1.51 -0.59 -0.75
C ASP A 48 0.58 -0.16 -1.90
N MET A 49 -0.68 0.11 -1.59
CA MET A 49 -1.70 0.61 -2.50
C MET A 49 -2.17 1.99 -2.02
N TYR A 50 -1.65 3.03 -2.66
CA TYR A 50 -1.94 4.43 -2.34
C TYR A 50 -3.11 4.94 -3.18
N PRO A 51 -4.05 5.72 -2.63
CA PRO A 51 -4.81 6.66 -3.44
C PRO A 51 -3.86 7.55 -4.24
N GLN A 52 -4.22 7.89 -5.48
CA GLN A 52 -3.36 8.73 -6.33
C GLN A 52 -2.90 10.03 -5.65
N GLU A 53 -3.81 10.75 -4.98
CA GLU A 53 -3.48 12.00 -4.26
C GLU A 53 -2.39 11.81 -3.19
N GLU A 54 -2.45 10.68 -2.48
CA GLU A 54 -1.50 10.34 -1.41
C GLU A 54 -0.12 10.01 -1.99
N TRP A 55 -0.10 9.30 -3.11
CA TRP A 55 1.12 9.03 -3.87
C TRP A 55 1.76 10.33 -4.37
N GLU A 56 0.97 11.22 -4.97
CA GLU A 56 1.44 12.51 -5.47
C GLU A 56 2.04 13.37 -4.36
N ARG A 57 1.38 13.46 -3.19
CA ARG A 57 1.90 14.17 -2.03
C ARG A 57 3.23 13.58 -1.56
N MET A 58 3.33 12.26 -1.45
CA MET A 58 4.58 11.60 -1.06
C MET A 58 5.71 11.90 -2.05
N MET A 59 5.43 11.82 -3.35
CA MET A 59 6.39 12.11 -4.41
C MET A 59 6.83 13.58 -4.43
N GLN A 60 5.93 14.51 -4.13
CA GLN A 60 6.27 15.92 -3.97
C GLN A 60 7.26 16.12 -2.83
N ASN A 61 6.94 15.62 -1.63
CA ASN A 61 7.82 15.71 -0.46
C ASN A 61 9.18 15.05 -0.71
N LEU A 62 9.21 13.96 -1.48
CA LEU A 62 10.45 13.30 -1.85
C LEU A 62 11.29 14.17 -2.79
N ARG A 63 10.69 14.75 -3.84
CA ARG A 63 11.40 15.63 -4.79
C ARG A 63 12.02 16.84 -4.11
N GLU A 64 11.36 17.43 -3.12
CA GLU A 64 11.89 18.57 -2.36
C GLU A 64 13.17 18.24 -1.57
N LYS A 65 13.39 16.96 -1.26
CA LYS A 65 14.57 16.47 -0.53
C LYS A 65 15.69 15.96 -1.44
N LEU A 66 15.42 15.76 -2.73
CA LEU A 66 16.36 15.13 -3.65
C LEU A 66 17.13 16.17 -4.47
N ASN A 67 18.46 15.99 -4.56
CA ASN A 67 19.29 16.67 -5.53
C ASN A 67 19.46 15.81 -6.77
N MET A 68 18.86 16.19 -7.90
CA MET A 68 18.93 15.43 -9.15
C MET A 68 20.32 15.46 -9.83
N PHE A 69 21.25 16.26 -9.33
CA PHE A 69 22.66 16.26 -9.74
C PHE A 69 23.54 15.36 -8.85
N ASP A 70 22.98 14.74 -7.81
CA ASP A 70 23.65 13.72 -7.01
C ASP A 70 23.27 12.32 -7.52
N ALA A 71 24.28 11.55 -7.93
CA ALA A 71 24.08 10.20 -8.48
C ALA A 71 23.40 9.23 -7.48
N LYS A 72 23.64 9.38 -6.17
CA LYS A 72 23.00 8.56 -5.13
C LYS A 72 21.53 8.88 -5.01
N HIS A 73 21.16 10.16 -5.09
CA HIS A 73 19.76 10.61 -5.04
C HIS A 73 18.97 10.12 -6.26
N VAL A 74 19.57 10.18 -7.45
CA VAL A 74 18.97 9.64 -8.68
C VAL A 74 18.82 8.11 -8.61
N ALA A 75 19.84 7.40 -8.08
CA ALA A 75 19.75 5.97 -7.86
C ALA A 75 18.64 5.61 -6.86
N PHE A 76 18.54 6.33 -5.74
CA PHE A 76 17.48 6.16 -4.76
C PHE A 76 16.09 6.33 -5.38
N LEU A 77 15.85 7.43 -6.13
CA LEU A 77 14.55 7.68 -6.75
C LEU A 77 14.15 6.57 -7.73
N ARG A 78 15.12 6.06 -8.50
CA ARG A 78 14.90 4.95 -9.43
C ARG A 78 14.47 3.68 -8.72
N GLU A 79 15.14 3.32 -7.63
CA GLU A 79 14.76 2.16 -6.82
C GLU A 79 13.43 2.38 -6.10
N PHE A 80 13.20 3.58 -5.58
CA PHE A 80 11.96 3.94 -4.88
C PHE A 80 10.74 3.81 -5.78
N CYS A 81 10.84 4.26 -7.03
CA CYS A 81 9.77 4.15 -8.04
C CYS A 81 9.79 2.85 -8.84
N ARG A 82 10.71 1.92 -8.55
CA ARG A 82 10.82 0.67 -9.33
C ARG A 82 9.56 -0.16 -9.15
N GLY A 83 8.94 -0.53 -10.27
CA GLY A 83 7.77 -1.41 -10.27
C GLY A 83 6.49 -0.77 -9.74
N THR A 84 6.44 0.56 -9.62
CA THR A 84 5.18 1.26 -9.31
C THR A 84 4.21 1.11 -10.48
N GLN A 85 2.93 0.88 -10.19
CA GLN A 85 1.93 0.72 -11.23
C GLN A 85 0.61 1.38 -10.84
N GLU A 86 0.05 2.18 -11.73
CA GLU A 86 -1.29 2.74 -11.58
C GLU A 86 -2.35 1.68 -11.91
N VAL A 87 -3.42 1.64 -11.12
CA VAL A 87 -4.59 0.80 -11.33
C VAL A 87 -5.86 1.58 -11.04
N GLU A 88 -6.88 1.38 -11.85
CA GLU A 88 -8.19 2.01 -11.67
C GLU A 88 -9.22 1.00 -11.18
N MET A 89 -10.02 1.43 -10.20
CA MET A 89 -11.16 0.67 -9.70
C MET A 89 -12.32 0.71 -10.70
N ASP A 90 -12.78 -0.46 -11.13
CA ASP A 90 -13.90 -0.57 -12.07
C ASP A 90 -15.25 -0.22 -11.42
N ALA A 91 -16.30 -0.13 -12.24
CA ALA A 91 -17.67 0.17 -11.77
C ALA A 91 -18.24 -0.83 -10.75
N ASN A 92 -17.66 -2.04 -10.65
CA ASN A 92 -18.04 -3.05 -9.67
C ASN A 92 -17.16 -3.00 -8.40
N GLY A 93 -16.30 -1.98 -8.28
CA GLY A 93 -15.42 -1.81 -7.14
C GLY A 93 -14.22 -2.76 -7.13
N ARG A 94 -13.79 -3.26 -8.29
CA ARG A 94 -12.64 -4.17 -8.40
C ARG A 94 -11.41 -3.46 -8.93
N VAL A 95 -10.24 -3.84 -8.42
CA VAL A 95 -8.94 -3.44 -8.96
C VAL A 95 -8.22 -4.66 -9.53
N LEU A 96 -7.45 -4.47 -10.60
CA LEU A 96 -6.58 -5.49 -11.16
C LEU A 96 -5.22 -5.43 -10.47
N LEU A 97 -4.88 -6.44 -9.66
CA LEU A 97 -3.54 -6.54 -9.08
C LEU A 97 -2.63 -7.29 -10.05
N PRO A 98 -1.51 -6.68 -10.52
CA PRO A 98 -0.64 -7.34 -11.49
C PRO A 98 -0.06 -8.63 -10.92
N LYS A 99 -0.21 -9.74 -11.64
CA LYS A 99 0.29 -11.07 -11.21
C LYS A 99 1.78 -11.05 -10.83
N ARG A 100 2.58 -10.26 -11.55
CA ARG A 100 3.99 -10.06 -11.25
C ARG A 100 4.21 -9.52 -9.84
N MET A 101 3.47 -8.47 -9.44
CA MET A 101 3.60 -7.88 -8.11
C MET A 101 3.18 -8.87 -7.03
N LEU A 102 2.05 -9.57 -7.22
CA LEU A 102 1.60 -10.61 -6.30
C LEU A 102 2.67 -11.70 -6.10
N SER A 103 3.31 -12.13 -7.20
CA SER A 103 4.38 -13.14 -7.16
C SER A 103 5.64 -12.61 -6.46
N GLU A 104 5.99 -11.33 -6.62
CA GLU A 104 7.16 -10.71 -5.98
C GLU A 104 7.02 -10.59 -4.46
N VAL A 105 5.79 -10.58 -3.92
CA VAL A 105 5.50 -10.54 -2.48
C VAL A 105 4.92 -11.85 -1.92
N GLY A 106 4.87 -12.90 -2.74
CA GLY A 106 4.49 -14.25 -2.29
C GLY A 106 2.98 -14.49 -2.10
N ILE A 107 2.10 -13.66 -2.67
CA ILE A 107 0.65 -13.85 -2.55
C ILE A 107 0.16 -14.89 -3.57
N ASP A 108 -0.36 -16.03 -3.09
CA ASP A 108 -0.84 -17.12 -3.94
C ASP A 108 -2.37 -17.35 -3.90
N LYS A 109 -3.01 -17.14 -2.75
CA LYS A 109 -4.42 -17.47 -2.49
C LYS A 109 -5.16 -16.28 -1.86
N ASP A 110 -5.14 -16.23 -0.53
CA ASP A 110 -5.91 -15.31 0.27
C ASP A 110 -5.00 -14.15 0.65
N MET A 111 -5.50 -12.94 0.51
CA MET A 111 -4.74 -11.74 0.81
C MET A 111 -5.48 -10.90 1.85
N VAL A 112 -4.73 -10.13 2.63
CA VAL A 112 -5.29 -9.17 3.58
C VAL A 112 -5.07 -7.77 3.03
N PHE A 113 -6.16 -7.02 2.91
CA PHE A 113 -6.13 -5.59 2.68
C PHE A 113 -6.12 -4.92 4.06
N ALA A 114 -4.94 -4.55 4.53
CA ALA A 114 -4.72 -3.94 5.84
C ALA A 114 -4.61 -2.42 5.73
N ALA A 115 -5.44 -1.68 6.48
CA ALA A 115 -5.41 -0.22 6.44
C ALA A 115 -4.25 0.36 7.26
N GLN A 116 -3.55 1.35 6.71
CA GLN A 116 -2.50 2.12 7.38
C GLN A 116 -2.81 3.63 7.27
N ASP A 117 -3.98 4.03 7.76
CA ASP A 117 -4.57 5.38 7.63
C ASP A 117 -4.76 5.80 6.16
N ARG A 118 -3.73 6.28 5.49
CA ARG A 118 -3.81 6.87 4.13
C ARG A 118 -3.44 5.93 3.00
N LEU A 119 -3.00 4.73 3.31
CA LEU A 119 -2.70 3.69 2.33
C LEU A 119 -3.29 2.35 2.77
N ILE A 120 -3.40 1.43 1.82
CA ILE A 120 -3.77 0.05 2.08
C ILE A 120 -2.54 -0.80 1.78
N GLN A 121 -2.16 -1.68 2.69
CA GLN A 121 -1.17 -2.71 2.42
C GLN A 121 -1.89 -3.99 2.00
N VAL A 122 -1.42 -4.60 0.92
CA VAL A 122 -1.91 -5.89 0.43
C VAL A 122 -0.88 -6.95 0.75
N TRP A 123 -1.27 -7.86 1.64
CA TRP A 123 -0.42 -8.91 2.19
C TRP A 123 -0.90 -10.29 1.76
N ASP A 124 0.01 -11.27 1.77
CA ASP A 124 -0.41 -12.65 1.90
C ASP A 124 -1.04 -12.87 3.29
N ALA A 125 -2.15 -13.61 3.36
CA ALA A 125 -2.90 -13.75 4.61
C ALA A 125 -2.13 -14.49 5.70
N GLU A 126 -1.34 -15.51 5.34
CA GLU A 126 -0.54 -16.28 6.30
C GLU A 126 0.64 -15.43 6.77
N VAL A 127 1.32 -14.73 5.86
CA VAL A 127 2.42 -13.81 6.21
C VAL A 127 1.91 -12.74 7.17
N TYR A 128 0.76 -12.10 6.86
CA TYR A 128 0.20 -11.04 7.71
C TYR A 128 -0.09 -11.50 9.14
N ALA A 129 -0.57 -12.73 9.32
CA ALA A 129 -0.85 -13.30 10.64
C ALA A 129 0.40 -13.44 11.53
N HIS A 130 1.60 -13.46 10.92
CA HIS A 130 2.88 -13.65 11.61
C HIS A 130 3.73 -12.38 11.74
N VAL A 131 3.32 -11.25 11.15
CA VAL A 131 4.07 -9.97 11.18
C VAL A 131 3.74 -9.13 12.42
N ALA A 132 2.94 -9.66 13.35
CA ALA A 132 2.63 -8.97 14.60
C ALA A 132 3.89 -8.72 15.44
N MET A 133 3.98 -7.51 15.99
CA MET A 133 5.00 -7.18 17.00
C MET A 133 4.85 -8.08 18.22
N GLU A 134 5.97 -8.34 18.91
CA GLU A 134 5.96 -9.07 20.16
C GLU A 134 5.09 -8.36 21.21
N PRO A 135 4.39 -9.11 22.09
CA PRO A 135 3.60 -8.53 23.16
C PRO A 135 4.42 -7.52 23.99
N GLY A 136 3.95 -6.28 24.05
CA GLY A 136 4.60 -5.20 24.82
C GLY A 136 5.56 -4.31 24.01
N GLU A 137 6.01 -4.73 22.83
CA GLU A 137 6.85 -3.89 21.97
C GLU A 137 6.10 -2.64 21.50
N LEU A 138 4.82 -2.79 21.13
CA LEU A 138 3.96 -1.65 20.79
C LEU A 138 3.92 -0.61 21.93
N SER A 139 3.81 -1.06 23.18
CA SER A 139 3.79 -0.15 24.34
C SER A 139 5.13 0.56 24.54
N ARG A 140 6.25 -0.13 24.30
CA ARG A 140 7.60 0.45 24.38
C ARG A 140 7.77 1.54 23.32
N LEU A 141 7.45 1.22 22.06
CA LEU A 141 7.54 2.15 20.93
C LEU A 141 6.60 3.34 21.11
N ALA A 142 5.37 3.12 21.61
CA ALA A 142 4.47 4.22 21.94
C ALA A 142 5.10 5.16 22.98
N GLY A 143 5.77 4.62 23.99
CA GLY A 143 6.52 5.40 24.96
C GLY A 143 7.73 6.14 24.38
N GLU A 144 8.29 5.74 23.24
CA GLU A 144 9.39 6.45 22.57
C GLU A 144 8.87 7.52 21.60
N ILE A 145 7.77 7.25 20.91
CA ILE A 145 7.17 8.16 19.91
C ILE A 145 6.42 9.32 20.58
N PHE A 146 5.72 9.04 21.69
CA PHE A 146 4.94 10.04 22.43
C PHE A 146 5.67 10.60 23.65
N LYS A 147 6.96 10.26 23.84
CA LYS A 147 7.81 10.99 24.78
C LYS A 147 8.20 12.31 24.12
N ASP A 148 7.51 13.35 24.57
CA ASP A 148 7.52 14.76 24.17
C ASP A 148 6.47 15.15 23.10
#